data_AF-A0A348NQJ9-F1
#
_entry.id   AF-A0A348NQJ9-F1
#
_cell.length_a   1.000
_cell.length_b   1.000
_cell.length_c   1.000
_cell.angle_alpha   90.00
_cell.angle_beta   90.00
_cell.angle_gamma   90.00
#
_symmetry.space_group_name_H-M   'P 1'
#
loop_
_entity.id
_entity.type
_entity.pdbx_description
1 polymer ?
#
loop_
_entity_poly.entity_id
_entity_poly.type
_entity_poly.pdbx_seq_one_letter_code
_entity_poly.pdbx_strand_id
1 'polypeptide(L)' 'MDVGFGNTLYVRGEGAGLSWKKGTALTNVTPYEWALSSSKKGKVIFKFLINDELWAEGENITLPAGRESISSPTFVW' A
#
# COMPACT_ATOMS: atom_id res chain seq x y z
N MET A 1 -11.31 10.41 -6.43
CA MET A 1 -11.77 9.22 -7.18
C MET A 1 -11.84 8.10 -6.16
N ASP A 2 -13.04 7.69 -5.79
CA ASP A 2 -13.25 6.54 -4.92
C ASP A 2 -12.60 5.31 -5.56
N VAL A 3 -11.89 4.52 -4.76
CA VAL A 3 -11.42 3.20 -5.18
C VAL A 3 -12.68 2.33 -5.24
N GLY A 4 -13.45 2.50 -6.32
CA GLY A 4 -14.84 2.07 -6.43
C GLY A 4 -15.03 0.58 -6.16
N PHE A 5 -16.27 0.24 -5.77
CA PHE A 5 -16.76 -1.12 -5.54
C PHE A 5 -16.14 -2.12 -6.53
N GLY A 6 -15.24 -3.00 -6.04
CA GLY A 6 -14.56 -4.02 -6.85
C GLY A 6 -13.04 -3.86 -6.98
N ASN A 7 -12.47 -2.71 -6.63
CA ASN A 7 -11.02 -2.51 -6.68
C ASN A 7 -10.35 -2.88 -5.36
N THR A 8 -9.26 -3.63 -5.43
CA THR A 8 -8.44 -3.98 -4.25
C THR A 8 -7.15 -3.17 -4.28
N LEU A 9 -6.83 -2.54 -3.15
CA LEU A 9 -5.56 -1.86 -2.95
C LEU A 9 -4.47 -2.90 -2.63
N TYR A 10 -3.37 -2.80 -3.35
CA TYR A 10 -2.17 -3.60 -3.16
C TYR A 10 -1.02 -2.68 -2.76
N VAL A 11 -0.05 -3.24 -2.02
CA VAL A 11 1.25 -2.62 -1.86
C VAL A 11 2.35 -3.55 -2.32
N ARG A 12 3.31 -2.98 -3.02
CA ARG A 12 4.58 -3.60 -3.35
C ARG A 12 5.68 -2.82 -2.69
N GLY A 13 6.72 -3.53 -2.25
CA GLY A 13 7.73 -2.90 -1.42
C GLY A 13 8.88 -3.80 -1.05
N GLU A 14 9.75 -3.27 -0.21
CA GLU A 14 10.83 -3.97 0.47
C GLU A 14 10.74 -3.70 1.98
N GLY A 15 11.09 -4.71 2.77
CA GLY A 15 10.90 -4.67 4.23
C GLY A 15 9.49 -5.14 4.61
N ALA A 16 9.26 -5.37 5.90
CA ALA A 16 7.98 -5.86 6.42
C ALA A 16 7.43 -7.18 5.80
N GLY A 17 8.20 -7.88 4.96
CA GLY A 17 7.72 -9.04 4.20
C GLY A 17 7.05 -8.69 2.87
N LEU A 18 7.11 -7.42 2.45
CA LEU A 18 6.70 -6.97 1.13
C LEU A 18 7.71 -7.41 0.05
N SER A 19 7.22 -7.46 -1.19
CA SER A 19 8.05 -7.69 -2.37
C SER A 19 7.67 -6.72 -3.49
N TRP A 20 8.66 -6.24 -4.24
CA TRP A 20 8.42 -5.50 -5.48
C TRP A 20 7.91 -6.41 -6.61
N LYS A 21 8.09 -7.73 -6.48
CA LYS A 21 7.66 -8.72 -7.48
C LYS A 21 6.22 -9.19 -7.32
N LYS A 22 5.69 -9.14 -6.09
CA LYS A 22 4.35 -9.63 -5.76
C LYS A 22 3.65 -8.63 -4.84
N GLY A 23 2.49 -8.13 -5.28
CA GLY A 23 1.65 -7.27 -4.46
C GLY A 23 1.09 -8.01 -3.26
N THR A 24 1.07 -7.32 -2.12
CA THR A 24 0.33 -7.72 -0.94
C THR A 24 -0.96 -6.93 -0.91
N ALA A 25 -2.11 -7.63 -0.98
CA ALA A 25 -3.42 -7.00 -0.85
C ALA A 25 -3.57 -6.41 0.55
N LEU A 26 -4.11 -5.21 0.64
CA LEU A 26 -4.45 -4.59 1.92
C LEU A 26 -5.84 -5.05 2.36
N THR A 27 -6.01 -5.13 3.67
CA THR A 27 -7.31 -5.45 4.26
C THR A 27 -8.19 -4.22 4.23
N ASN A 28 -9.36 -4.32 3.61
CA ASN A 28 -10.37 -3.25 3.65
C ASN A 28 -10.96 -3.20 5.07
N VAL A 29 -10.75 -2.08 5.77
CA VAL A 29 -11.21 -1.88 7.15
C VAL A 29 -12.50 -1.06 7.16
N THR A 30 -12.57 -0.04 6.30
CA THR A 30 -13.75 0.79 6.07
C THR A 30 -13.93 1.04 4.57
N PRO A 31 -15.05 1.61 4.10
CA PRO A 31 -15.29 1.85 2.68
C PRO A 31 -14.20 2.70 1.98
N TYR A 32 -13.43 3.45 2.76
CA TYR A 32 -12.38 4.36 2.26
C TYR A 32 -11.01 4.09 2.87
N GLU A 33 -10.88 3.09 3.75
CA GLU A 33 -9.63 2.81 4.45
C GLU A 33 -9.21 1.36 4.29
N TRP A 34 -7.93 1.21 3.94
CA TRP A 34 -7.25 -0.07 3.84
C TRP A 34 -6.07 -0.06 4.80
N ALA A 35 -5.92 -1.16 5.54
CA ALA A 35 -4.83 -1.32 6.49
C ALA A 35 -3.96 -2.51 6.11
N LEU A 36 -2.65 -2.34 6.32
CA LEU A 36 -1.68 -3.43 6.31
C LEU A 36 -0.98 -3.45 7.66
N SER A 37 -1.03 -4.59 8.35
CA SER A 37 -0.21 -4.83 9.52
C SER A 37 0.95 -5.76 9.16
N SER A 38 2.14 -5.44 9.66
CA SER A 38 3.29 -6.33 9.60
C SER A 38 3.99 -6.38 10.95
N SER A 39 4.28 -7.59 11.40
CA SER A 39 5.01 -7.85 12.65
C SER A 39 6.52 -7.71 12.51
N LYS A 40 7.03 -7.52 11.28
CA LYS A 40 8.46 -7.43 11.02
C LYS A 40 8.99 -6.03 11.33
N LYS A 41 10.00 -5.97 12.19
CA LYS A 41 10.72 -4.74 12.55
C LYS A 41 11.71 -4.38 11.45
N GLY A 42 11.68 -3.14 11.00
CA GLY A 42 12.62 -2.62 10.01
C GLY A 42 12.05 -1.43 9.26
N LYS A 43 12.92 -0.73 8.53
CA LYS A 43 12.50 0.26 7.54
C LYS A 43 11.72 -0.46 6.45
N VAL A 44 10.59 0.10 6.05
CA VAL A 44 9.73 -0.40 4.99
C VAL A 44 9.70 0.65 3.89
N ILE A 45 9.89 0.23 2.65
CA ILE A 45 9.75 1.09 1.48
C ILE A 45 8.69 0.45 0.61
N PHE A 46 7.64 1.17 0.28
CA PHE A 46 6.52 0.59 -0.46
C PHE A 46 5.83 1.63 -1.35
N LYS A 47 5.05 1.15 -2.29
CA LYS A 47 4.17 1.97 -3.13
C LYS A 47 2.83 1.26 -3.30
N PHE A 48 1.78 2.06 -3.39
CA PHE A 48 0.41 1.58 -3.57
C PHE A 48 0.13 1.27 -5.04
N LEU A 49 -0.73 0.27 -5.26
CA LEU A 49 -1.28 -0.10 -6.55
C LEU A 49 -2.77 -0.41 -6.43
N ILE A 50 -3.53 -0.16 -7.49
CA ILE A 50 -4.89 -0.70 -7.67
C ILE A 50 -4.80 -1.97 -8.50
N ASN A 51 -5.45 -3.04 -8.01
CA ASN A 51 -5.53 -4.36 -8.64
C ASN A 51 -4.17 -4.99 -8.98
N ASP A 52 -3.10 -4.50 -8.34
CA ASP A 52 -1.70 -4.89 -8.61
C ASP A 52 -1.23 -4.55 -10.05
N GLU A 53 -1.96 -3.65 -10.73
CA GLU A 53 -1.77 -3.25 -12.13
C GLU A 53 -1.42 -1.77 -12.26
N LEU A 54 -2.16 -0.90 -11.56
CA LEU A 54 -2.01 0.55 -11.66
C LEU A 54 -1.25 1.11 -10.46
N TRP A 55 -0.10 1.71 -10.69
CA TRP A 55 0.69 2.34 -9.61
C TRP A 55 0.08 3.67 -9.18
N ALA A 56 0.20 3.98 -7.89
CA ALA A 56 -0.06 5.32 -7.38
C ALA A 56 0.98 6.32 -7.91
N GLU A 57 0.54 7.55 -8.10
CA GLU A 57 1.36 8.71 -8.40
C GLU A 57 2.34 9.04 -7.27
N GLY A 58 3.40 9.75 -7.63
CA GLY A 58 4.43 10.20 -6.68
C GLY A 58 5.54 9.17 -6.44
N GLU A 59 6.35 9.43 -5.41
CA GLU A 59 7.51 8.61 -5.06
C GLU A 59 7.15 7.43 -4.12
N ASN A 60 8.13 6.54 -3.92
CA ASN A 60 8.00 5.43 -2.98
C ASN A 60 7.92 5.95 -1.55
N ILE A 61 6.97 5.43 -0.78
CA ILE A 61 6.77 5.81 0.62
C ILE A 61 7.76 5.03 1.48
N THR A 62 8.46 5.75 2.35
CA THR A 62 9.42 5.17 3.28
C THR A 62 8.92 5.34 4.70
N LEU A 63 8.72 4.20 5.38
CA LEU A 63 8.29 4.11 6.76
C LEU A 63 9.41 3.55 7.65
N PRO A 64 9.86 4.29 8.68
CA PRO A 64 10.75 3.70 9.70
C PRO A 64 9.98 2.72 10.60
N ALA A 65 10.70 1.77 11.18
CA ALA A 65 10.12 0.77 12.08
C ALA A 65 9.39 1.40 13.27
N GLY A 66 8.21 0.88 13.61
CA GLY A 66 7.46 1.31 14.79
C GLY A 66 6.71 2.64 14.61
N ARG A 67 6.55 3.13 13.38
CA ARG A 67 5.67 4.25 13.07
C ARG A 67 4.47 3.79 12.25
N GLU A 68 3.36 4.47 12.47
CA GLU A 68 2.19 4.44 11.60
C GLU A 68 2.33 5.54 10.53
N SER A 69 1.89 5.26 9.31
CA SER A 69 1.74 6.28 8.28
C SER A 69 0.37 6.15 7.66
N ILE A 70 -0.31 7.28 7.61
CA ILE A 70 -1.55 7.46 6.87
C ILE A 70 -1.15 8.18 5.59
N SER A 71 -1.46 7.57 4.46
CA SER A 71 -1.12 8.10 3.13
C SER A 71 -2.35 8.04 2.24
N SER A 72 -2.55 9.10 1.46
CA SER A 72 -3.65 9.21 0.50
C SER A 72 -3.08 9.11 -0.93
N PRO A 73 -2.86 7.89 -1.46
CA PRO A 73 -2.34 7.71 -2.81
C PRO A 73 -3.31 8.27 -3.85
N THR A 74 -2.76 8.98 -4.84
CA THR A 74 -3.52 9.45 -6.01
C THR A 74 -3.23 8.52 -7.18
N PHE A 75 -4.24 8.22 -8.00
CA PHE A 75 -4.10 7.38 -9.18
C PHE A 75 -4.58 8.15 -10.41
N VAL A 76 -3.80 8.11 -11.48
CA VAL A 76 -4.21 8.60 -12.82
C VAL A 76 -4.59 7.41 -13.66
N TRP A 77 -5.63 7.56 -14.46
CA TRP A 77 -6.38 6.50 -15.13
C TRP A 77 -6.53 6.88 -16.59
#